data_AF-A0AAT9HBA3-F1
#
_entry.id   AF-A0AAT9HBA3-F1
#
_cell.length_a   1.000
_cell.length_b   1.000
_cell.length_c   1.000
_cell.angle_alpha   90.00
_cell.angle_beta   90.00
_cell.angle_gamma   90.00
#
_symmetry.space_group_name_H-M   'P 1'
#
loop_
_entity.id
_entity.type
_entity.pdbx_description
1 polymer ?
#
loop_
_entity_poly.entity_id
_entity_poly.type
_entity_poly.pdbx_seq_one_letter_code
_entity_poly.pdbx_strand_id
1 'polypeptide(L)'
;MSQPYGGGPVLSEMPGITRAAQVMLGVIALAHVIIAGMYGYALSKWDETMAEAGITGDSEAEAFADLGKGVVVFFLGLAAVFAVLGLVLVLQYAKGGNSVRVCSIVYGSFAIVSGIFTIAAYGIGLVVMIIAILLIVFSAKRATADWFRRPRY
;
A
#
# COMPACT_ATOMS: atom_id res chain seq x y z
N MET A 1 22.47 -2.81 -41.51
CA MET A 1 21.23 -3.43 -40.98
C MET A 1 20.43 -2.32 -40.31
N SER A 2 19.36 -1.85 -40.94
CA SER A 2 18.44 -0.86 -40.36
C SER A 2 17.66 -1.54 -39.23
N GLN A 3 17.80 -1.03 -38.01
CA GLN A 3 16.92 -1.38 -36.90
C GLN A 3 15.48 -0.97 -37.29
N PRO A 4 14.49 -1.88 -37.26
CA PRO A 4 13.09 -1.52 -37.51
C PRO A 4 12.63 -0.49 -36.49
N TYR A 5 12.54 0.76 -36.94
CA TYR A 5 11.98 1.87 -36.18
C TYR A 5 10.47 1.62 -36.01
N GLY A 6 10.07 1.14 -34.84
CA GLY A 6 8.63 1.02 -34.48
C GLY A 6 8.26 -0.16 -33.58
N GLY A 7 9.10 -1.20 -33.48
CA GLY A 7 8.83 -2.34 -32.61
C GLY A 7 9.53 -2.19 -31.26
N GLY A 8 8.81 -1.77 -30.21
CA GLY A 8 9.33 -1.90 -28.84
C GLY A 8 9.69 -3.37 -28.53
N PRO A 9 10.56 -3.64 -27.55
CA PRO A 9 11.00 -5.00 -27.24
C PRO A 9 9.81 -5.97 -27.09
N VAL A 10 9.79 -7.04 -27.89
CA VAL A 10 8.81 -8.13 -27.73
C VAL A 10 9.28 -9.00 -26.57
N LEU A 11 8.92 -8.58 -25.36
CA LEU A 11 9.20 -9.33 -24.13
C LEU A 11 8.10 -10.39 -23.94
N SER A 12 8.44 -11.66 -24.17
CA SER A 12 7.57 -12.81 -23.93
C SER A 12 7.46 -13.17 -22.45
N GLU A 13 8.50 -12.87 -21.66
CA GLU A 13 8.57 -13.19 -20.23
C GLU A 13 8.82 -11.94 -19.38
N MET A 14 8.22 -11.91 -18.19
CA MET A 14 8.31 -10.77 -17.29
C MET A 14 9.71 -10.70 -16.68
N PRO A 15 10.43 -9.57 -16.80
CA PRO A 15 11.75 -9.43 -16.19
C PRO A 15 11.70 -9.68 -14.68
N GLY A 16 12.70 -10.37 -14.13
CA GLY A 16 12.73 -10.76 -12.71
C GLY A 16 12.58 -9.58 -11.75
N ILE A 17 13.18 -8.42 -12.08
CA ILE A 17 13.03 -7.19 -11.28
C ILE A 17 11.60 -6.65 -11.27
N THR A 18 10.88 -6.83 -12.38
CA THR A 18 9.47 -6.44 -12.51
C THR A 18 8.58 -7.42 -11.74
N ARG A 19 8.91 -8.72 -11.77
CA ARG A 19 8.24 -9.72 -10.93
C ARG A 19 8.48 -9.47 -9.44
N ALA A 20 9.69 -9.10 -9.03
CA ALA A 20 9.99 -8.73 -7.66
C ALA A 20 9.17 -7.52 -7.21
N ALA A 21 9.06 -6.49 -8.06
CA ALA A 21 8.18 -5.34 -7.79
C ALA A 21 6.70 -5.76 -7.63
N GLN A 22 6.21 -6.69 -8.45
CA GLN A 22 4.86 -7.23 -8.29
C GLN A 22 4.65 -7.86 -6.90
N VAL A 23 5.60 -8.67 -6.46
CA VAL A 23 5.54 -9.34 -5.15
C VAL A 23 5.60 -8.32 -4.02
N MET A 24 6.50 -7.35 -4.08
CA MET A 24 6.58 -6.26 -3.10
C MET A 24 5.26 -5.51 -2.96
N LEU A 25 4.57 -5.25 -4.08
CA LEU A 25 3.28 -4.60 -4.06
C LEU A 25 2.23 -5.45 -3.34
N GLY A 26 2.26 -6.78 -3.51
CA GLY A 26 1.41 -7.71 -2.75
C GLY A 26 1.73 -7.75 -1.26
N VAL A 27 3.00 -7.68 -0.88
CA VAL A 27 3.41 -7.60 0.52
C VAL A 27 2.90 -6.31 1.17
N ILE A 28 3.00 -5.17 0.47
CA ILE A 28 2.48 -3.89 0.97
C ILE A 28 0.95 -3.93 1.08
N ALA A 29 0.25 -4.52 0.11
CA ALA A 29 -1.20 -4.69 0.18
C ALA A 29 -1.63 -5.54 1.38
N LEU A 30 -0.94 -6.67 1.61
CA LEU A 30 -1.15 -7.53 2.77
C LEU A 30 -0.89 -6.78 4.09
N ALA A 31 0.17 -5.98 4.15
CA ALA A 31 0.46 -5.17 5.33
C ALA A 31 -0.67 -4.17 5.63
N HIS A 32 -1.27 -3.54 4.61
CA HIS A 32 -2.43 -2.67 4.80
C HIS A 32 -3.69 -3.44 5.26
N VAL A 33 -3.89 -4.68 4.81
CA VAL A 33 -4.95 -5.56 5.35
C VAL A 33 -4.72 -5.81 6.84
N ILE A 34 -3.49 -6.13 7.24
CA ILE A 34 -3.14 -6.37 8.65
C ILE A 34 -3.35 -5.10 9.48
N ILE A 35 -2.88 -3.95 9.00
CA ILE A 35 -3.07 -2.64 9.66
C ILE A 35 -4.56 -2.30 9.80
N ALA A 36 -5.36 -2.53 8.75
CA ALA A 36 -6.81 -2.37 8.82
C ALA A 36 -7.43 -3.32 9.87
N GLY A 37 -7.00 -4.58 9.91
CA GLY A 37 -7.42 -5.53 10.95
C GLY A 37 -7.07 -5.07 12.36
N MET A 38 -5.89 -4.48 12.57
CA MET A 38 -5.46 -3.94 13.86
C MET A 38 -6.34 -2.76 14.30
N TYR A 39 -6.61 -1.80 13.41
CA TYR A 39 -7.51 -0.69 13.73
C TYR A 39 -8.96 -1.15 13.94
N GLY A 40 -9.42 -2.14 13.17
CA GLY A 40 -10.74 -2.74 13.36
C GLY A 40 -10.87 -3.44 14.71
N TYR A 41 -9.82 -4.14 15.15
CA TYR A 41 -9.76 -4.74 16.48
C TYR A 41 -9.77 -3.68 17.58
N ALA A 42 -8.92 -2.64 17.47
CA ALA A 42 -8.90 -1.53 18.42
C ALA A 42 -10.27 -0.83 18.53
N LEU A 43 -10.93 -0.62 17.39
CA LEU A 43 -12.27 -0.02 17.35
C LEU A 43 -13.33 -0.92 18.01
N SER A 44 -13.24 -2.24 17.83
CA SER A 44 -14.18 -3.19 18.45
C SER A 44 -14.10 -3.23 19.98
N LYS A 45 -12.96 -2.80 20.54
CA LYS A 45 -12.69 -2.74 21.98
C LYS A 45 -12.76 -1.33 22.55
N TRP A 46 -13.09 -0.33 21.74
CA TRP A 46 -13.01 1.08 22.12
C TRP A 46 -13.85 1.41 23.35
N ASP A 47 -15.14 1.09 23.31
CA ASP A 47 -16.10 1.48 24.36
C ASP A 47 -15.78 0.79 25.71
N GLU A 48 -15.38 -0.49 25.66
CA GLU A 48 -14.90 -1.25 26.82
C GLU A 48 -13.63 -0.61 27.42
N THR A 49 -12.66 -0.28 26.57
CA THR A 49 -11.38 0.32 26.99
C THR A 49 -11.58 1.71 27.61
N MET A 50 -12.47 2.54 27.06
CA MET A 50 -12.76 3.86 27.60
C MET A 50 -13.50 3.79 28.94
N ALA A 51 -14.41 2.81 29.09
CA ALA A 51 -15.11 2.57 30.34
C ALA A 51 -14.14 2.10 31.45
N GLU A 52 -13.25 1.16 31.15
CA GLU A 52 -12.21 0.71 32.09
C GLU A 52 -11.23 1.83 32.47
N ALA A 53 -10.96 2.77 31.56
CA ALA A 53 -10.14 3.94 31.83
C ALA A 53 -10.84 5.01 32.71
N GLY A 54 -12.12 4.80 33.07
CA GLY A 54 -12.88 5.73 33.90
C GLY A 54 -13.28 7.02 33.19
N ILE A 55 -13.30 7.01 31.85
CA ILE A 55 -13.62 8.19 31.03
C ILE A 55 -15.14 8.48 31.01
N THR A 56 -15.97 7.59 31.56
CA THR A 56 -17.43 7.74 31.64
C THR A 56 -17.84 8.77 32.69
N GLY A 57 -18.63 9.78 32.32
CA GLY A 57 -19.27 10.72 33.26
C GLY A 57 -18.64 12.12 33.36
N ASP A 58 -17.54 12.38 32.64
CA ASP A 58 -17.00 13.72 32.44
C ASP A 58 -17.16 14.13 30.96
N SER A 59 -17.93 15.19 30.71
CA SER A 59 -18.27 15.62 29.35
C SER A 59 -17.06 16.02 28.50
N GLU A 60 -15.98 16.52 29.12
CA GLU A 60 -14.77 16.85 28.36
C GLU A 60 -14.00 15.57 28.00
N ALA A 61 -13.87 14.64 28.93
CA ALA A 61 -13.18 13.37 28.71
C ALA A 61 -13.87 12.51 27.64
N GLU A 62 -15.20 12.47 27.65
CA GLU A 62 -16.01 11.80 26.62
C GLU A 62 -15.81 12.43 25.23
N ALA A 63 -15.76 13.77 25.14
CA ALA A 63 -15.52 14.46 23.88
C ALA A 63 -14.13 14.14 23.29
N PHE A 64 -13.09 14.02 24.12
CA PHE A 64 -11.76 13.58 23.67
C PHE A 64 -11.75 12.12 23.22
N ALA A 65 -12.49 11.24 23.90
CA ALA A 65 -12.62 9.85 23.50
C ALA A 65 -13.34 9.71 22.14
N ASP A 66 -14.41 10.47 21.91
CA ASP A 66 -15.12 10.45 20.64
C ASP A 66 -14.25 10.95 19.47
N LEU A 67 -13.45 12.01 19.70
CA LEU A 67 -12.46 12.46 18.73
C LEU A 67 -11.43 11.35 18.41
N GLY A 68 -10.91 10.68 19.44
CA GLY A 68 -9.98 9.56 19.30
C GLY A 68 -10.60 8.40 18.49
N LYS A 69 -11.86 8.06 18.77
CA LYS A 69 -12.61 7.02 18.03
C LYS A 69 -12.71 7.40 16.56
N GLY A 70 -13.05 8.65 16.27
CA GLY A 70 -13.12 9.19 14.91
C GLY A 70 -11.78 9.07 14.16
N VAL A 71 -10.67 9.35 14.83
CA VAL A 71 -9.31 9.20 14.26
C VAL A 71 -9.02 7.74 13.93
N VAL A 72 -9.36 6.80 14.82
CA VAL A 72 -9.19 5.35 14.57
C VAL A 72 -10.03 4.89 13.38
N VAL A 73 -11.29 5.31 13.30
CA VAL A 73 -12.19 5.00 12.17
C VAL A 73 -11.62 5.53 10.85
N PHE A 74 -11.08 6.76 10.86
CA PHE A 74 -10.45 7.35 9.68
C PHE A 74 -9.26 6.51 9.20
N PHE A 75 -8.35 6.13 10.09
CA PHE A 75 -7.19 5.30 9.73
C PHE A 75 -7.58 3.89 9.30
N LEU A 76 -8.61 3.29 9.89
CA LEU A 76 -9.19 2.03 9.43
C LEU A 76 -9.66 2.14 7.98
N GLY A 77 -10.46 3.15 7.66
CA GLY A 77 -10.96 3.38 6.32
C GLY A 77 -9.83 3.62 5.32
N LEU A 78 -8.84 4.43 5.71
CA LEU A 78 -7.67 4.72 4.89
C LEU A 78 -6.86 3.43 4.59
N ALA A 79 -6.55 2.63 5.61
CA ALA A 79 -5.83 1.37 5.46
C ALA A 79 -6.60 0.38 4.57
N ALA A 80 -7.92 0.29 4.72
CA ALA A 80 -8.76 -0.56 3.88
C ALA A 80 -8.73 -0.12 2.40
N VAL A 81 -8.82 1.18 2.11
CA VAL A 81 -8.70 1.71 0.75
C VAL A 81 -7.34 1.37 0.16
N PHE A 82 -6.23 1.56 0.90
CA PHE A 82 -4.89 1.21 0.42
C PHE A 82 -4.70 -0.30 0.22
N ALA A 83 -5.36 -1.14 1.02
CA ALA A 83 -5.35 -2.58 0.82
C ALA A 83 -6.02 -2.97 -0.50
N VAL A 84 -7.21 -2.41 -0.78
CA VAL A 84 -7.94 -2.66 -2.04
C VAL A 84 -7.16 -2.13 -3.24
N LEU A 85 -6.64 -0.90 -3.18
CA LEU A 85 -5.83 -0.33 -4.25
C LEU A 85 -4.58 -1.18 -4.52
N GLY A 86 -3.90 -1.63 -3.47
CA GLY A 86 -2.75 -2.53 -3.58
C GLY A 86 -3.13 -3.83 -4.29
N LEU A 87 -4.22 -4.49 -3.87
CA LEU A 87 -4.69 -5.73 -4.48
C LEU A 87 -5.00 -5.55 -5.97
N VAL A 88 -5.73 -4.49 -6.34
CA VAL A 88 -6.04 -4.19 -7.74
C VAL A 88 -4.77 -3.98 -8.56
N LEU A 89 -3.78 -3.26 -8.03
CA LEU A 89 -2.51 -3.04 -8.69
C LEU A 89 -1.71 -4.34 -8.88
N VAL A 90 -1.68 -5.25 -7.89
CA VAL A 90 -1.01 -6.56 -8.01
C VAL A 90 -1.63 -7.39 -9.13
N LEU A 91 -2.96 -7.47 -9.15
CA LEU A 91 -3.72 -8.25 -10.13
C LEU A 91 -3.53 -7.69 -11.55
N GLN A 92 -3.39 -6.38 -11.66
CA GLN A 92 -3.15 -5.71 -12.94
C GLN A 92 -1.66 -5.68 -13.32
N TYR A 93 -0.73 -6.00 -12.43
CA TYR A 93 0.70 -5.77 -12.67
C TYR A 93 1.30 -6.58 -13.83
N ALA A 94 0.80 -7.81 -14.07
CA ALA A 94 1.28 -8.65 -15.18
C ALA A 94 0.72 -8.23 -16.56
N LYS A 95 -0.54 -7.80 -16.58
CA LYS A 95 -1.31 -7.49 -17.81
C LYS A 95 -1.40 -6.00 -18.13
N GLY A 96 -1.20 -5.14 -17.14
CA GLY A 96 -1.43 -3.71 -17.18
C GLY A 96 -0.41 -2.96 -18.02
N GLY A 97 -0.79 -1.74 -18.41
CA GLY A 97 0.02 -0.78 -19.17
C GLY A 97 0.93 0.11 -18.30
N ASN A 98 1.52 1.11 -18.94
CA ASN A 98 2.38 2.10 -18.29
C ASN A 98 1.70 2.82 -17.10
N SER A 99 0.37 2.98 -17.13
CA SER A 99 -0.40 3.55 -16.03
C SER A 99 -0.27 2.75 -14.74
N VAL A 100 -0.32 1.42 -14.79
CA VAL A 100 -0.20 0.55 -13.60
C VAL A 100 1.16 0.77 -12.93
N ARG A 101 2.24 0.86 -13.70
CA ARG A 101 3.58 1.15 -13.17
C ARG A 101 3.62 2.50 -12.44
N VAL A 102 3.06 3.54 -13.04
CA VAL A 102 3.05 4.88 -12.43
C VAL A 102 2.18 4.89 -11.17
N CYS A 103 1.00 4.27 -11.21
CA CYS A 103 0.16 4.10 -10.04
C CYS A 103 0.86 3.32 -8.92
N SER A 104 1.64 2.29 -9.25
CA SER A 104 2.45 1.55 -8.26
C SER A 104 3.54 2.40 -7.61
N ILE A 105 4.15 3.34 -8.34
CA ILE A 105 5.10 4.30 -7.77
C ILE A 105 4.39 5.25 -6.80
N VAL A 106 3.27 5.84 -7.22
CA VAL A 106 2.48 6.76 -6.37
C VAL A 106 1.93 6.04 -5.14
N TYR A 107 1.42 4.82 -5.31
CA TYR A 107 1.00 3.94 -4.22
C TYR A 107 2.15 3.66 -3.25
N GLY A 108 3.35 3.36 -3.76
CA GLY A 108 4.55 3.21 -2.94
C GLY A 108 4.85 4.47 -2.12
N SER A 109 4.69 5.67 -2.69
CA SER A 109 4.89 6.92 -1.95
C SER A 109 3.91 7.07 -0.79
N PHE A 110 2.63 6.73 -0.99
CA PHE A 110 1.66 6.72 0.11
C PHE A 110 1.94 5.63 1.13
N ALA A 111 2.40 4.45 0.71
CA ALA A 111 2.79 3.37 1.61
C ALA A 111 3.97 3.78 2.52
N ILE A 112 4.91 4.61 2.02
CA ILE A 112 5.97 5.21 2.84
C ILE A 112 5.36 6.10 3.92
N VAL A 113 4.43 6.99 3.56
CA VAL A 113 3.76 7.88 4.52
C VAL A 113 2.98 7.07 5.56
N SER A 114 2.20 6.08 5.13
CA SER A 114 1.48 5.17 6.03
C SER A 114 2.44 4.41 6.96
N GLY A 115 3.61 4.02 6.46
CA GLY A 115 4.65 3.37 7.24
C GLY A 115 5.17 4.24 8.38
N ILE A 116 5.27 5.56 8.20
CA ILE A 116 5.68 6.50 9.27
C ILE A 116 4.67 6.46 10.43
N PHE A 117 3.37 6.51 10.13
CA PHE A 117 2.32 6.46 11.17
C PHE A 117 2.21 5.10 11.86
N THR A 118 2.71 4.04 11.22
CA THR A 118 2.62 2.65 11.72
C THR A 118 3.97 2.11 12.21
N ILE A 119 5.00 2.95 12.36
CA ILE A 119 6.32 2.53 12.87
C ILE A 119 6.21 1.91 14.27
N ALA A 120 5.37 2.48 15.14
CA ALA A 120 5.18 2.02 16.50
C ALA A 120 4.44 0.66 16.59
N ALA A 121 3.81 0.20 15.50
CA ALA A 121 3.12 -1.08 15.42
C ALA A 121 4.13 -2.23 15.20
N TYR A 122 4.93 -2.55 16.23
CA TYR A 122 5.88 -3.67 16.23
C TYR A 122 6.90 -3.63 15.09
N GLY A 123 7.23 -2.44 14.57
CA GLY A 123 8.16 -2.26 13.44
C GLY A 123 7.57 -2.59 12.07
N ILE A 124 6.28 -2.94 11.96
CA ILE A 124 5.63 -3.22 10.67
C ILE A 124 5.73 -2.00 9.73
N GLY A 125 5.52 -0.79 10.26
CA GLY A 125 5.63 0.43 9.46
C GLY A 125 7.01 0.62 8.82
N LEU A 126 8.09 0.28 9.53
CA LEU A 126 9.46 0.34 8.99
C LEU A 126 9.66 -0.65 7.84
N VAL A 127 9.16 -1.88 8.00
CA VAL A 127 9.22 -2.91 6.95
C VAL A 127 8.46 -2.45 5.71
N VAL A 128 7.25 -1.89 5.89
CA VAL A 128 6.44 -1.35 4.79
C VAL A 128 7.19 -0.23 4.06
N MET A 129 7.84 0.69 4.78
CA MET A 129 8.64 1.76 4.17
C MET A 129 9.77 1.22 3.30
N ILE A 130 10.55 0.27 3.82
CA ILE A 130 11.69 -0.31 3.08
C ILE A 130 11.19 -0.97 1.79
N ILE A 131 10.14 -1.80 1.90
CA ILE A 131 9.56 -2.49 0.74
C ILE A 131 8.96 -1.50 -0.26
N ALA A 132 8.32 -0.43 0.21
CA ALA A 132 7.75 0.61 -0.65
C ALA A 132 8.83 1.40 -1.41
N ILE A 133 9.96 1.71 -0.77
CA ILE A 133 11.11 2.32 -1.45
C ILE A 133 11.65 1.38 -2.53
N LEU A 134 11.85 0.10 -2.21
CA LEU A 134 12.31 -0.89 -3.19
C LEU A 134 11.33 -1.07 -4.35
N LEU A 135 10.02 -1.07 -4.07
CA LEU A 135 8.97 -1.10 -5.09
C LEU A 135 9.12 0.08 -6.06
N ILE A 136 9.29 1.31 -5.54
CA ILE A 136 9.48 2.51 -6.37
C ILE A 136 10.73 2.36 -7.24
N VAL A 137 11.86 1.98 -6.64
CA VAL A 137 13.13 1.83 -7.35
C VAL A 137 13.00 0.79 -8.47
N PHE A 138 12.40 -0.38 -8.18
CA PHE A 138 12.27 -1.46 -9.17
C PHE A 138 11.25 -1.11 -10.25
N SER A 139 10.21 -0.36 -9.90
CA SER A 139 9.24 0.18 -10.85
C SER A 139 9.85 1.25 -11.77
N ALA A 140 10.85 2.00 -11.30
CA ALA A 140 11.55 3.02 -12.09
C ALA A 140 12.61 2.45 -13.06
N LYS A 141 13.01 1.18 -12.91
CA LYS A 141 14.04 0.57 -13.77
C LYS A 141 13.56 0.41 -15.21
N ARG A 142 14.50 0.56 -16.15
CA ARG A 142 14.25 0.45 -17.60
C ARG A 142 13.59 -0.87 -17.99
N ALA A 143 14.07 -2.01 -17.46
CA ALA A 143 13.47 -3.32 -17.74
C ALA A 143 11.98 -3.38 -17.39
N THR A 144 11.60 -2.84 -16.22
CA THR A 144 10.19 -2.70 -15.82
C THR A 144 9.45 -1.74 -16.75
N ALA A 145 10.08 -0.63 -17.12
CA ALA A 145 9.45 0.33 -18.01
C ALA A 145 9.18 -0.26 -19.41
N ASP A 146 10.10 -1.06 -19.94
CA ASP A 146 9.98 -1.76 -21.22
C ASP A 146 8.89 -2.84 -21.17
N TRP A 147 8.81 -3.61 -20.07
CA TRP A 147 7.71 -4.56 -19.84
C TRP A 147 6.34 -3.89 -19.96
N PHE A 148 6.14 -2.75 -19.29
CA PHE A 148 4.84 -2.07 -19.30
C PHE A 148 4.51 -1.37 -20.63
N ARG A 149 5.53 -1.05 -21.45
CA ARG A 149 5.39 -0.42 -22.78
C ARG A 149 5.38 -1.41 -23.96
N ARG A 150 5.60 -2.71 -23.71
CA ARG A 150 5.62 -3.72 -24.77
C ARG A 150 4.33 -3.67 -25.61
N PRO A 151 4.42 -3.92 -26.93
CA PRO A 151 3.22 -4.07 -27.75
C PRO A 151 2.36 -5.24 -27.25
N ARG A 152 1.03 -5.11 -27.36
CA ARG A 152 0.04 -6.11 -26.91
C ARG A 152 -0.92 -6.54 -28.02
N TYR A 153 -0.52 -6.35 -29.27
CA TYR A 153 -1.29 -6.75 -30.44
C TYR A 153 -1.08 -8.23 -30.76
#